data_AF-A0A359BLH3-F1
#
_entry.id   AF-A0A359BLH3-F1
#
_cell.length_a   1.000
_cell.length_b   1.000
_cell.length_c   1.000
_cell.angle_alpha   90.00
_cell.angle_beta   90.00
_cell.angle_gamma   90.00
#
_symmetry.space_group_name_H-M   'P 1'
#
loop_
_entity.id
_entity.type
_entity.pdbx_description
1 polymer ?
#
loop_
_entity_poly.entity_id
_entity_poly.type
_entity_poly.pdbx_seq_one_letter_code
_entity_poly.pdbx_strand_id
1 'polypeptide(L)'
;MSIKEIEYGALASSSELNDNFHYLETEIGKLSDLITSKTASFASNVATLTSTINDFLSYKQSFIQTGMIMTTVKNVVPEGFLLCDGSEVNVSDYQDLFNVIGTMFGSSDSTKFCLPDLRNKTLWGADVAELGSELKSKLPNIKGQFRLTGTEGSSSVSGAFVVGSKGGAWGRGHESSASNPLIRFNANKYCDVYSDDVSVVQPPALAVNFIIKY
;
A
#
# COMPACT_ATOMS: atom_id res chain seq x y z
N MET A 1 74.15 63.14 38.18
CA MET A 1 72.80 62.56 38.29
C MET A 1 72.54 62.30 39.76
N SER A 2 71.57 62.99 40.35
CA SER A 2 71.24 62.85 41.77
C SER A 2 70.55 61.51 42.01
N ILE A 3 70.73 60.88 43.18
CA ILE A 3 70.04 59.63 43.56
C ILE A 3 68.52 59.73 43.33
N LYS A 4 67.94 60.93 43.52
CA LYS A 4 66.53 61.23 43.25
C LYS A 4 66.12 61.11 41.79
N GLU A 5 67.01 61.43 40.84
CA GLU A 5 66.71 61.33 39.39
C GLU A 5 66.71 59.87 38.92
N ILE A 6 67.56 59.02 39.53
CA ILE A 6 67.63 57.58 39.24
C ILE A 6 66.39 56.86 39.79
N GLU A 7 65.95 57.17 41.02
CA GLU A 7 64.70 56.63 41.59
C GLU A 7 63.47 57.05 40.76
N TYR A 8 63.38 58.33 40.37
CA TYR A 8 62.27 58.79 39.54
C TYR A 8 62.22 58.14 38.15
N GLY A 9 63.37 57.95 37.50
CA GLY A 9 63.45 57.27 36.20
C GLY A 9 63.10 55.78 36.26
N ALA A 10 63.51 55.09 37.33
CA ALA A 10 63.15 53.68 37.57
C ALA A 10 61.65 53.52 37.86
N LEU A 11 61.06 54.43 38.64
CA LEU A 11 59.62 54.43 38.93
C LEU A 11 58.78 54.70 37.67
N ALA A 12 59.17 55.66 36.83
CA ALA A 12 58.50 55.94 35.56
C ALA A 12 58.54 54.74 34.59
N SER A 13 59.69 54.06 34.50
CA SER A 13 59.85 52.85 33.67
C SER A 13 58.95 51.70 34.14
N SER A 14 58.73 51.58 35.46
CA SER A 14 57.88 50.54 36.04
C SER A 14 56.38 50.79 35.82
N SER A 15 55.93 52.06 35.77
CA SER A 15 54.52 52.37 35.50
C SER A 15 54.15 52.10 34.04
N GLU A 16 55.02 52.47 33.09
CA GLU A 16 54.82 52.16 31.67
C GLU A 16 54.76 50.64 31.41
N LEU A 17 55.58 49.87 32.13
CA LEU A 17 55.54 48.40 32.05
C LEU A 17 54.18 47.85 32.53
N ASN A 18 53.66 48.39 33.64
CA ASN A 18 52.38 47.96 34.22
C ASN A 18 51.18 48.34 33.33
N ASP A 19 51.21 49.52 32.71
CA ASP A 19 50.20 49.96 31.75
C ASP A 19 50.18 49.07 30.50
N ASN A 20 51.36 48.68 30.00
CA ASN A 20 51.47 47.72 28.89
C ASN A 20 50.93 46.34 29.26
N PHE A 21 51.15 45.86 30.50
CA PHE A 21 50.56 44.60 30.98
C PHE A 21 49.03 44.68 31.03
N HIS A 22 48.46 45.75 31.57
CA HIS A 22 47.00 45.93 31.58
C HIS A 22 46.40 46.04 30.18
N TYR A 23 47.10 46.68 29.24
CA TYR A 23 46.68 46.71 27.84
C TYR A 23 46.63 45.30 27.24
N LEU A 24 47.65 44.49 27.48
CA LEU A 24 47.70 43.09 27.01
C LEU A 24 46.60 42.23 27.63
N GLU A 25 46.36 42.35 28.94
CA GLU A 25 45.24 41.65 29.61
C GLU A 25 43.89 42.01 28.99
N THR A 26 43.71 43.29 28.66
CA THR A 26 42.50 43.79 28.00
C THR A 26 42.33 43.20 26.60
N GLU A 27 43.38 43.17 25.77
CA GLU A 27 43.33 42.60 24.43
C GLU A 27 43.15 41.07 24.43
N ILE A 28 43.79 40.38 25.38
CA ILE A 28 43.56 38.93 25.59
C ILE A 28 42.11 38.66 25.99
N GLY A 29 41.52 39.51 26.84
CA GLY A 29 40.10 39.44 27.18
C GLY A 29 39.20 39.56 25.95
N LYS A 30 39.43 40.58 25.11
CA LYS A 30 38.70 40.77 23.84
C LYS A 30 38.83 39.57 22.90
N LEU A 31 40.03 39.01 22.77
CA LEU A 31 40.28 37.82 21.95
C LEU A 31 39.54 36.59 22.50
N SER A 32 39.55 36.38 23.81
CA SER A 32 38.82 35.29 24.47
C SER A 32 37.32 35.41 24.25
N ASP A 33 36.76 36.61 24.40
CA ASP A 33 35.35 36.88 24.15
C ASP A 33 34.99 36.64 22.67
N LEU A 34 35.86 37.06 21.74
CA LEU A 34 35.67 36.84 20.31
C LEU A 34 35.69 35.35 19.96
N ILE A 35 36.61 34.58 20.54
CA ILE A 35 36.70 33.12 20.34
C ILE A 35 35.44 32.46 20.89
N THR A 36 35.00 32.84 22.09
CA THR A 36 33.80 32.30 22.73
C THR A 36 32.56 32.59 21.89
N SER A 37 32.40 33.84 21.42
CA SER A 37 31.31 34.25 20.55
C SER A 37 31.28 33.48 19.22
N LYS A 38 32.43 33.35 18.55
CA LYS A 38 32.52 32.59 17.30
C LYS A 38 32.22 31.11 17.51
N THR A 39 32.73 30.51 18.59
CA THR A 39 32.50 29.11 18.92
C THR A 39 31.00 28.85 19.16
N ALA A 40 30.33 29.73 19.90
CA ALA A 40 28.88 29.67 20.10
C ALA A 40 28.10 29.81 18.79
N SER A 41 28.50 30.74 17.91
CA SER A 41 27.85 30.91 16.60
C SER A 41 28.00 29.67 15.70
N PHE A 42 29.18 29.03 15.72
CA PHE A 42 29.43 27.82 14.95
C PHE A 42 28.60 26.65 15.48
N ALA A 43 28.54 26.48 16.81
CA ALA A 43 27.71 25.47 17.44
C ALA A 43 26.22 25.61 17.07
N SER A 44 25.70 26.85 17.07
CA SER A 44 24.32 27.13 16.64
C SER A 44 24.10 26.76 15.17
N ASN A 45 25.03 27.13 14.28
CA ASN A 45 24.92 26.80 12.85
C ASN A 45 24.92 25.28 12.61
N VAL A 46 25.78 24.55 13.31
CA VAL A 46 25.82 23.08 13.24
C VAL A 46 24.51 22.47 13.73
N ALA A 47 23.94 22.98 14.83
CA ALA A 47 22.65 22.52 15.34
C ALA A 47 21.52 22.76 14.32
N THR A 48 21.45 23.96 13.72
CA THR A 48 20.45 24.28 12.70
C THR A 48 20.62 23.42 11.45
N LEU A 49 21.84 23.21 10.97
CA LEU A 49 22.10 22.32 9.82
C LEU A 49 21.65 20.89 10.13
N THR A 50 21.93 20.40 11.34
CA THR A 50 21.52 19.06 11.78
C THR A 50 20.00 18.92 11.80
N SER A 51 19.28 19.91 12.35
CA SER A 51 17.82 19.87 12.36
C SER A 51 17.24 19.92 10.96
N THR A 52 17.75 20.81 10.10
CA THR A 52 17.31 20.92 8.70
C THR A 52 17.55 19.62 7.93
N ILE A 53 18.68 18.95 8.12
CA ILE A 53 18.95 17.64 7.51
C ILE A 53 17.93 16.60 7.98
N ASN A 54 17.64 16.55 9.28
CA ASN A 54 16.63 15.63 9.83
C ASN A 54 15.22 15.94 9.27
N ASP A 55 14.88 17.22 9.12
CA ASP A 55 13.62 17.66 8.52
C ASP A 55 13.54 17.21 7.05
N PHE A 56 14.60 17.39 6.26
CA PHE A 56 14.67 16.91 4.88
C PHE A 56 14.60 15.38 4.78
N LEU A 57 15.20 14.66 5.72
CA LEU A 57 15.10 13.20 5.79
C LEU A 57 13.70 12.73 6.16
N SER A 58 12.99 13.46 7.04
CA SER A 58 11.58 13.19 7.29
C SER A 58 10.68 13.52 6.10
N TYR A 59 11.04 14.54 5.31
CA TYR A 59 10.32 14.89 4.08
C TYR A 59 10.57 13.93 2.91
N LYS A 60 11.58 13.05 3.01
CA LYS A 60 11.71 11.87 2.14
C LYS A 60 10.62 10.82 2.40
N GLN A 61 9.62 11.10 3.22
CA GLN A 61 8.41 10.29 3.32
C GLN A 61 7.82 10.09 1.92
N SER A 62 7.86 8.84 1.46
CA SER A 62 7.10 8.43 0.28
C SER A 62 5.65 8.88 0.47
N PHE A 63 5.09 9.61 -0.49
CA PHE A 63 3.67 10.00 -0.48
C PHE A 63 2.73 8.79 -0.40
N ILE A 64 3.27 7.60 -0.63
CA ILE A 64 2.62 6.30 -0.52
C ILE A 64 3.20 5.59 0.70
N GLN A 65 2.36 5.31 1.69
CA GLN A 65 2.77 4.62 2.91
C GLN A 65 3.00 3.13 2.61
N THR A 66 3.93 2.51 3.35
CA THR A 66 4.16 1.07 3.31
C THR A 66 2.86 0.30 3.58
N GLY A 67 2.64 -0.79 2.85
CA GLY A 67 1.42 -1.58 2.86
C GLY A 67 0.30 -1.06 1.96
N MET A 68 0.41 0.15 1.39
CA MET A 68 -0.57 0.63 0.40
C MET A 68 -0.46 -0.18 -0.89
N ILE A 69 -1.62 -0.55 -1.43
CA ILE A 69 -1.75 -1.28 -2.70
C ILE A 69 -2.14 -0.30 -3.80
N MET A 70 -1.49 -0.43 -4.95
CA MET A 70 -1.75 0.36 -6.15
C MET A 70 -1.86 -0.54 -7.37
N THR A 71 -2.34 0.05 -8.47
CA THR A 71 -2.48 -0.64 -9.75
C THR A 71 -1.46 -0.13 -10.77
N THR A 72 -1.03 -1.01 -11.66
CA THR A 72 -0.17 -0.67 -12.79
C THR A 72 -0.54 -1.51 -14.01
N VAL A 73 -0.49 -0.92 -15.20
CA VAL A 73 -0.68 -1.63 -16.48
C VAL A 73 0.60 -2.30 -16.97
N LYS A 74 1.74 -2.01 -16.33
CA LYS A 74 3.05 -2.54 -16.73
C LYS A 74 3.33 -3.86 -16.00
N ASN A 75 4.08 -4.73 -16.68
CA ASN A 75 4.62 -5.95 -16.06
C ASN A 75 5.90 -5.70 -15.24
N VAL A 76 6.47 -4.50 -15.32
CA VAL A 76 7.68 -4.13 -14.58
C VAL A 76 7.24 -3.49 -13.25
N VAL A 77 7.63 -4.12 -12.14
CA VAL A 77 7.39 -3.60 -10.79
C VAL A 77 8.39 -2.46 -10.51
N PRO A 78 7.92 -1.24 -10.17
CA PRO A 78 8.82 -0.15 -9.82
C PRO A 78 9.60 -0.43 -8.52
N GLU A 79 10.77 0.20 -8.37
CA GLU A 79 11.54 0.13 -7.13
C GLU A 79 10.72 0.62 -5.93
N GLY A 80 10.84 -0.07 -4.79
CA GLY A 80 10.05 0.21 -3.60
C GLY A 80 8.68 -0.45 -3.57
N PHE A 81 8.34 -1.28 -4.56
CA PHE A 81 7.11 -2.06 -4.61
C PHE A 81 7.37 -3.56 -4.84
N LEU A 82 6.42 -4.38 -4.40
CA LEU A 82 6.35 -5.82 -4.69
C LEU A 82 5.05 -6.14 -5.43
N LEU A 83 5.05 -7.21 -6.23
CA LEU A 83 3.84 -7.68 -6.91
C LEU A 83 2.92 -8.41 -5.92
N CYS A 84 1.62 -8.16 -5.98
CA CYS A 84 0.62 -8.88 -5.18
C CYS A 84 0.21 -10.20 -5.86
N ASP A 85 1.12 -11.17 -5.89
CA ASP A 85 0.93 -12.48 -6.54
C ASP A 85 0.94 -13.69 -5.58
N GLY A 86 0.91 -13.43 -4.27
CA GLY A 86 0.97 -14.48 -3.25
C GLY A 86 2.37 -15.01 -2.94
N SER A 87 3.43 -14.41 -3.50
CA SER A 87 4.80 -14.83 -3.24
C SER A 87 5.17 -14.71 -1.76
N GLU A 88 6.06 -15.59 -1.32
CA GLU A 88 6.63 -15.55 0.02
C GLU A 88 7.95 -14.77 0.01
N VAL A 89 8.12 -13.87 0.98
CA VAL A 89 9.29 -12.99 1.11
C VAL A 89 9.85 -13.02 2.53
N ASN A 90 11.12 -12.64 2.69
CA ASN A 90 11.78 -12.64 3.99
C ASN A 90 11.43 -11.40 4.81
N VAL A 91 11.22 -11.58 6.11
CA VAL A 91 10.99 -10.49 7.07
C VAL A 91 12.21 -9.57 7.16
N SER A 92 13.43 -10.11 7.08
CA SER A 92 14.68 -9.32 7.13
C SER A 92 14.79 -8.29 6.01
N ASP A 93 14.24 -8.60 4.84
CA ASP A 93 14.37 -7.78 3.64
C ASP A 93 13.25 -6.72 3.57
N TYR A 94 12.11 -7.00 4.20
CA TYR A 94 10.89 -6.19 4.12
C TYR A 94 10.25 -5.97 5.50
N GLN A 95 11.06 -5.57 6.49
CA GLN A 95 10.63 -5.44 7.88
C GLN A 95 9.47 -4.44 8.06
N ASP A 96 9.52 -3.31 7.37
CA ASP A 96 8.46 -2.29 7.45
C ASP A 96 7.13 -2.81 6.90
N LEU A 97 7.17 -3.55 5.78
CA LEU A 97 5.97 -4.18 5.23
C LEU A 97 5.42 -5.24 6.17
N PHE A 98 6.29 -6.07 6.74
CA PHE A 98 5.89 -7.08 7.72
C PHE A 98 5.23 -6.45 8.95
N ASN A 99 5.73 -5.31 9.43
CA ASN A 99 5.12 -4.59 10.54
C ASN A 99 3.68 -4.13 10.25
N VAL A 100 3.34 -3.93 8.97
CA VAL A 100 2.00 -3.49 8.53
C VAL A 100 1.06 -4.68 8.28
N ILE A 101 1.48 -5.69 7.52
CA ILE A 101 0.58 -6.79 7.08
C ILE A 101 0.78 -8.09 7.86
N GLY A 102 1.90 -8.25 8.56
CA GLY A 102 2.26 -9.46 9.30
C GLY A 102 2.17 -10.72 8.45
N THR A 103 1.59 -11.77 9.03
CA THR A 103 1.33 -13.06 8.36
C THR A 103 -0.11 -13.19 7.89
N MET A 104 -0.82 -12.08 7.65
CA MET A 104 -2.25 -12.07 7.29
C MET A 104 -2.55 -12.93 6.05
N PHE A 105 -1.63 -12.99 5.09
CA PHE A 105 -1.77 -13.75 3.85
C PHE A 105 -1.06 -15.12 3.89
N GLY A 106 -0.63 -15.55 5.07
CA GLY A 106 0.11 -16.78 5.26
C GLY A 106 1.61 -16.56 5.50
N SER A 107 2.27 -17.64 5.86
CA SER A 107 3.70 -17.73 6.15
C SER A 107 4.07 -19.21 6.29
N SER A 108 5.21 -19.63 5.74
CA SER A 108 5.74 -20.98 5.97
C SER A 108 6.54 -21.10 7.27
N ASP A 109 7.18 -20.02 7.73
CA ASP A 109 8.01 -19.97 8.93
C ASP A 109 8.11 -18.56 9.55
N SER A 110 8.68 -18.45 10.74
CA SER A 110 8.78 -17.16 11.45
C SER A 110 9.69 -16.12 10.80
N THR A 111 10.46 -16.49 9.77
CA THR A 111 11.38 -15.60 9.05
C THR A 111 10.77 -15.06 7.75
N LYS A 112 9.57 -15.53 7.40
CA LYS A 112 8.91 -15.22 6.14
C LYS A 112 7.44 -14.88 6.29
N PHE A 113 6.89 -14.22 5.28
CA PHE A 113 5.47 -13.92 5.16
C PHE A 113 5.06 -13.88 3.69
N CYS A 114 3.79 -14.16 3.44
CA CYS A 114 3.22 -14.11 2.10
C CYS A 114 2.66 -12.72 1.78
N LEU A 115 2.79 -12.32 0.53
CA LEU A 115 2.12 -11.16 -0.03
C LEU A 115 0.64 -11.48 -0.33
N PRO A 116 -0.23 -10.47 -0.48
CA PRO A 116 -1.57 -10.69 -1.01
C PRO A 116 -1.51 -11.32 -2.40
N ASP A 117 -2.40 -12.27 -2.72
CA ASP A 117 -2.63 -12.72 -4.09
C ASP A 117 -3.90 -12.05 -4.63
N LEU A 118 -3.71 -11.05 -5.50
CA LEU A 118 -4.80 -10.26 -6.09
C LEU A 118 -5.02 -10.57 -7.58
N ARG A 119 -4.37 -11.60 -8.11
CA ARG A 119 -4.53 -12.00 -9.51
C ARG A 119 -5.94 -12.52 -9.74
N ASN A 120 -6.58 -12.06 -10.82
CA ASN A 120 -7.96 -12.41 -11.17
C ASN A 120 -9.00 -12.10 -10.08
N LYS A 121 -8.71 -11.14 -9.18
CA LYS A 121 -9.61 -10.73 -8.10
C LYS A 121 -10.03 -9.28 -8.27
N THR A 122 -11.22 -8.97 -7.75
CA THR A 122 -11.72 -7.60 -7.60
C THR A 122 -11.65 -7.23 -6.13
N LEU A 123 -11.18 -6.01 -5.83
CA LEU A 123 -11.16 -5.50 -4.46
C LEU A 123 -12.59 -5.20 -3.99
N TRP A 124 -12.92 -5.70 -2.81
CA TRP A 124 -14.23 -5.52 -2.18
C TRP A 124 -14.05 -4.79 -0.85
N GLY A 125 -14.89 -3.81 -0.58
CA GLY A 125 -14.92 -3.14 0.73
C GLY A 125 -15.42 -4.12 1.79
N ALA A 126 -14.59 -4.42 2.76
CA ALA A 126 -14.88 -5.39 3.81
C ALA A 126 -15.04 -4.71 5.16
N ASP A 127 -15.82 -5.33 6.05
CA ASP A 127 -15.80 -4.98 7.47
C ASP A 127 -14.45 -5.36 8.09
N VAL A 128 -14.10 -4.74 9.22
CA VAL A 128 -12.79 -4.92 9.89
C VAL A 128 -12.46 -6.39 10.15
N ALA A 129 -13.48 -7.21 10.46
CA ALA A 129 -13.32 -8.64 10.74
C ALA A 129 -12.99 -9.49 9.51
N GLU A 130 -13.24 -8.98 8.30
CA GLU A 130 -13.05 -9.70 7.03
C GLU A 130 -11.85 -9.15 6.24
N LEU A 131 -11.13 -8.15 6.77
CA LEU A 131 -9.94 -7.59 6.11
C LEU A 131 -8.90 -8.68 5.85
N GLY A 132 -8.40 -8.71 4.61
CA GLY A 132 -7.42 -9.71 4.15
C GLY A 132 -8.00 -11.10 3.83
N SER A 133 -9.28 -11.34 4.12
CA SER A 133 -9.93 -12.63 3.80
C SER A 133 -10.33 -12.73 2.33
N GLU A 134 -10.37 -13.95 1.80
CA GLU A 134 -10.81 -14.21 0.43
C GLU A 134 -12.32 -14.44 0.36
N LEU A 135 -13.01 -13.57 -0.37
CA LEU A 135 -14.44 -13.71 -0.65
C LEU A 135 -14.65 -14.55 -1.93
N LYS A 136 -15.35 -15.67 -1.79
CA LYS A 136 -15.77 -16.49 -2.94
C LYS A 136 -16.90 -15.80 -3.70
N SER A 137 -16.91 -15.96 -5.02
CA SER A 137 -18.00 -15.47 -5.88
C SER A 137 -19.35 -16.01 -5.41
N LYS A 138 -20.28 -15.09 -5.12
CA LYS A 138 -21.66 -15.42 -4.75
C LYS A 138 -22.59 -14.41 -5.43
N LEU A 139 -23.73 -14.90 -5.88
CA LEU A 139 -24.86 -14.08 -6.29
C LEU A 139 -26.04 -14.38 -5.36
N PRO A 140 -26.93 -13.39 -5.10
CA PRO A 140 -28.19 -13.67 -4.45
C PRO A 140 -28.96 -14.79 -5.16
N ASN A 141 -29.67 -15.60 -4.37
CA ASN A 141 -30.46 -16.70 -4.92
C ASN A 141 -31.60 -16.17 -5.80
N ILE A 142 -31.74 -16.72 -7.00
CA ILE A 142 -32.85 -16.44 -7.90
C ILE A 142 -33.92 -17.51 -7.69
N LYS A 143 -35.04 -17.13 -7.06
CA LYS A 143 -36.15 -18.04 -6.77
C LYS A 143 -37.29 -17.85 -7.78
N GLY A 144 -37.84 -18.95 -8.28
CA GLY A 144 -39.00 -18.96 -9.17
C GLY A 144 -39.60 -20.36 -9.26
N GLN A 145 -40.88 -20.45 -9.63
CA GLN A 145 -41.55 -21.71 -9.92
C GLN A 145 -42.35 -21.56 -11.22
N PHE A 146 -42.33 -22.59 -12.06
CA PHE A 146 -43.27 -22.70 -13.18
C PHE A 146 -43.97 -24.05 -13.12
N ARG A 147 -45.30 -24.03 -13.23
CA ARG A 147 -46.15 -25.22 -13.23
C ARG A 147 -46.86 -25.30 -14.57
N LEU A 148 -46.56 -26.33 -15.36
CA LEU A 148 -47.27 -26.61 -16.61
C LEU A 148 -48.27 -27.74 -16.35
N THR A 149 -49.57 -27.48 -16.54
CA THR A 149 -50.65 -28.47 -16.41
C THR A 149 -51.39 -28.62 -17.72
N GLY A 150 -51.43 -29.84 -18.28
CA GLY A 150 -52.37 -30.23 -19.35
C GLY A 150 -52.17 -29.56 -20.71
N THR A 151 -50.94 -29.41 -21.21
CA THR A 151 -50.74 -28.85 -22.56
C THR A 151 -50.85 -29.94 -23.63
N GLU A 152 -51.88 -29.85 -24.46
CA GLU A 152 -51.93 -30.47 -25.79
C GLU A 152 -51.52 -29.38 -26.80
N GLY A 153 -50.31 -29.46 -27.38
CA GLY A 153 -49.87 -28.47 -28.38
C GLY A 153 -48.36 -28.24 -28.48
N SER A 154 -47.98 -27.34 -29.39
CA SER A 154 -46.59 -26.88 -29.55
C SER A 154 -46.25 -25.80 -28.51
N SER A 155 -45.18 -25.96 -27.75
CA SER A 155 -44.70 -24.90 -26.85
C SER A 155 -43.94 -23.84 -27.63
N SER A 156 -44.40 -22.59 -27.56
CA SER A 156 -43.60 -21.43 -27.91
C SER A 156 -42.76 -21.01 -26.70
N VAL A 157 -41.47 -20.80 -26.93
CA VAL A 157 -40.53 -20.25 -25.94
C VAL A 157 -39.90 -18.99 -26.52
N SER A 158 -39.50 -18.08 -25.66
CA SER A 158 -38.78 -16.87 -26.03
C SER A 158 -37.67 -16.59 -25.03
N GLY A 159 -36.69 -15.78 -25.43
CA GLY A 159 -35.58 -15.40 -24.57
C GLY A 159 -34.64 -16.56 -24.26
N ALA A 160 -34.25 -16.68 -22.99
CA ALA A 160 -33.34 -17.71 -22.49
C ALA A 160 -33.97 -19.11 -22.37
N PHE A 161 -35.24 -19.29 -22.74
CA PHE A 161 -35.89 -20.59 -22.69
C PHE A 161 -35.77 -21.30 -24.03
N VAL A 162 -35.36 -22.58 -23.99
CA VAL A 162 -35.18 -23.41 -25.17
C VAL A 162 -36.02 -24.69 -25.06
N VAL A 163 -36.63 -25.10 -26.18
CA VAL A 163 -37.34 -26.39 -26.26
C VAL A 163 -36.30 -27.48 -26.47
N GLY A 164 -36.19 -28.36 -25.48
CA GLY A 164 -35.39 -29.57 -25.51
C GLY A 164 -36.10 -30.74 -26.20
N SER A 165 -35.34 -31.81 -26.47
CA SER A 165 -35.88 -33.06 -27.01
C SER A 165 -37.08 -33.58 -26.22
N LYS A 166 -38.09 -34.03 -26.95
CA LYS A 166 -39.35 -34.63 -26.49
C LYS A 166 -39.10 -35.81 -25.54
N GLY A 167 -39.45 -35.66 -24.26
CA GLY A 167 -39.44 -36.75 -23.27
C GLY A 167 -40.83 -37.36 -23.15
N GLY A 168 -40.98 -38.65 -23.48
CA GLY A 168 -42.27 -39.35 -23.40
C GLY A 168 -42.53 -39.88 -21.99
N ALA A 169 -43.53 -39.36 -21.30
CA ALA A 169 -44.20 -40.07 -20.21
C ALA A 169 -45.58 -39.45 -19.90
N TRP A 170 -46.63 -40.25 -20.10
CA TRP A 170 -47.88 -40.13 -19.34
C TRP A 170 -48.15 -41.50 -18.69
N GLY A 171 -48.74 -41.48 -17.49
CA GLY A 171 -49.14 -42.68 -16.75
C GLY A 171 -50.10 -43.58 -17.53
N ARG A 172 -50.20 -44.84 -17.11
CA ARG A 172 -50.97 -45.91 -17.79
C ARG A 172 -52.40 -45.45 -18.13
N GLY A 173 -52.75 -45.36 -19.42
CA GLY A 173 -54.14 -45.25 -19.88
C GLY A 173 -54.46 -44.29 -21.05
N HIS A 174 -53.49 -43.68 -21.73
CA HIS A 174 -53.75 -42.81 -22.89
C HIS A 174 -53.16 -43.37 -24.19
N GLU A 175 -53.96 -43.38 -25.27
CA GLU A 175 -53.66 -44.06 -26.55
C GLU A 175 -52.91 -43.20 -27.59
N SER A 176 -52.60 -41.94 -27.28
CA SER A 176 -51.85 -41.05 -28.18
C SER A 176 -50.56 -40.60 -27.53
N SER A 177 -49.42 -40.89 -28.18
CA SER A 177 -48.07 -40.54 -27.72
C SER A 177 -47.80 -39.03 -27.82
N ALA A 178 -48.49 -38.22 -27.01
CA ALA A 178 -48.17 -36.81 -26.87
C ALA A 178 -46.87 -36.64 -26.07
N SER A 179 -45.79 -36.29 -26.77
CA SER A 179 -44.51 -35.96 -26.16
C SER A 179 -44.58 -34.62 -25.42
N ASN A 180 -44.27 -34.59 -24.12
CA ASN A 180 -44.17 -33.33 -23.38
C ASN A 180 -42.86 -32.61 -23.76
N PRO A 181 -42.90 -31.36 -24.25
CA PRO A 181 -41.68 -30.60 -24.54
C PRO A 181 -40.97 -30.24 -23.24
N LEU A 182 -39.68 -30.57 -23.15
CA LEU A 182 -38.84 -30.17 -22.02
C LEU A 182 -38.38 -28.72 -22.24
N ILE A 183 -38.85 -27.79 -21.42
CA ILE A 183 -38.35 -26.40 -21.46
C ILE A 183 -37.10 -26.32 -20.58
N ARG A 184 -35.99 -25.87 -21.17
CA ARG A 184 -34.73 -25.62 -20.45
C ARG A 184 -34.42 -24.14 -20.40
N PHE A 185 -33.62 -23.74 -19.42
CA PHE A 185 -33.05 -22.40 -19.33
C PHE A 185 -31.59 -22.43 -19.84
N ASN A 186 -31.28 -21.60 -20.82
CA ASN A 186 -29.94 -21.35 -21.33
C ASN A 186 -29.83 -19.86 -21.71
N ALA A 187 -29.18 -19.06 -20.87
CA ALA A 187 -29.02 -17.62 -21.07
C ALA A 187 -28.07 -17.25 -22.22
N ASN A 188 -27.03 -18.07 -22.46
CA ASN A 188 -26.06 -17.88 -23.55
C ASN A 188 -26.72 -17.88 -24.93
N LYS A 189 -27.82 -18.63 -25.11
CA LYS A 189 -28.58 -18.63 -26.37
C LYS A 189 -29.27 -17.30 -26.70
N TYR A 190 -29.48 -16.45 -25.70
CA TYR A 190 -30.14 -15.16 -25.89
C TYR A 190 -29.16 -13.99 -25.96
N CYS A 191 -28.03 -14.07 -25.25
CA CYS A 191 -27.05 -13.00 -25.19
C CYS A 191 -25.64 -13.57 -24.97
N ASP A 192 -24.70 -13.17 -25.81
CA ASP A 192 -23.29 -13.63 -25.80
C ASP A 192 -22.51 -13.16 -24.55
N VAL A 193 -23.09 -12.27 -23.74
CA VAL A 193 -22.52 -11.89 -22.44
C VAL A 193 -22.46 -13.08 -21.48
N TYR A 194 -23.37 -14.05 -21.60
CA TYR A 194 -23.31 -15.29 -20.85
C TYR A 194 -22.44 -16.29 -21.61
N SER A 195 -21.46 -16.92 -20.96
CA SER A 195 -20.58 -17.92 -21.58
C SER A 195 -20.37 -19.11 -20.63
N ASP A 196 -20.26 -20.31 -21.21
CA ASP A 196 -19.91 -21.54 -20.48
C ASP A 196 -18.41 -21.56 -20.10
N ASP A 197 -17.59 -20.70 -20.71
CA ASP A 197 -16.14 -20.61 -20.47
C ASP A 197 -15.78 -19.83 -19.21
N VAL A 198 -16.75 -19.13 -18.61
CA VAL A 198 -16.52 -18.25 -17.46
C VAL A 198 -17.23 -18.81 -16.23
N SER A 199 -16.47 -19.06 -15.16
CA SER A 199 -16.97 -19.65 -13.90
C SER A 199 -17.28 -18.63 -12.80
N VAL A 200 -16.94 -17.35 -13.01
CA VAL A 200 -17.12 -16.26 -12.04
C VAL A 200 -17.75 -15.04 -12.70
N VAL A 201 -18.39 -14.16 -11.93
CA VAL A 201 -18.99 -12.93 -12.48
C VAL A 201 -17.88 -11.96 -12.89
N GLN A 202 -17.80 -11.65 -14.18
CA GLN A 202 -16.80 -10.73 -14.74
C GLN A 202 -17.48 -9.56 -15.47
N PRO A 203 -17.58 -8.37 -14.85
CA PRO A 203 -17.99 -7.17 -15.57
C PRO A 203 -16.88 -6.72 -16.54
N PRO A 204 -17.19 -5.85 -17.52
CA PRO A 204 -16.17 -5.19 -18.32
C PRO A 204 -15.12 -4.53 -17.42
N ALA A 205 -13.86 -4.93 -17.55
CA ALA A 205 -12.78 -4.49 -16.68
C ALA A 205 -11.45 -4.36 -17.45
N LEU A 206 -10.59 -3.47 -16.98
CA LEU A 206 -9.21 -3.35 -17.44
C LEU A 206 -8.31 -4.27 -16.60
N ALA A 207 -7.59 -5.18 -17.25
CA ALA A 207 -6.63 -6.04 -16.57
C ALA A 207 -5.38 -5.22 -16.17
N VAL A 208 -5.08 -5.20 -14.87
CA VAL A 208 -3.95 -4.48 -14.27
C VAL A 208 -3.25 -5.40 -13.27
N ASN A 209 -1.96 -5.13 -13.04
CA ASN A 209 -1.23 -5.70 -11.93
C ASN A 209 -1.49 -4.90 -10.66
N PHE A 210 -1.48 -5.58 -9.52
CA PHE A 210 -1.51 -4.95 -8.21
C PHE A 210 -0.11 -5.01 -7.59
N ILE A 211 0.35 -3.89 -7.05
CA ILE A 211 1.64 -3.76 -6.39
C ILE A 211 1.47 -3.18 -5.00
N ILE A 212 2.30 -3.59 -4.05
CA ILE A 212 2.28 -3.15 -2.65
C ILE A 212 3.57 -2.41 -2.30
N LYS A 213 3.46 -1.26 -1.63
CA LYS A 213 4.64 -0.52 -1.13
C LYS A 213 5.28 -1.32 0.00
N TYR A 214 6.57 -1.61 -0.09
CA TYR A 214 7.36 -2.13 1.04
C TYR A 214 8.18 -1.06 1.73
#